data_AF-A0A4P7F956-F1
#
_entry.id   AF-A0A4P7F956-F1
#
_cell.length_a   1.000
_cell.length_b   1.000
_cell.length_c   1.000
_cell.angle_alpha   90.00
_cell.angle_beta   90.00
_cell.angle_gamma   90.00
#
_symmetry.space_group_name_H-M   'P 1'
#
loop_
_entity.id
_entity.type
_entity.pdbx_description
1 polymer ?
#
loop_
_entity_poly.entity_id
_entity_poly.type
_entity_poly.pdbx_seq_one_letter_code
_entity_poly.pdbx_strand_id
1 'polypeptide(L)'
;MAAKSLVESRRAEGKCEEVLIHVRFSPNGLVNTIDKCPEKLSAQDWFYHLCYAAPRHYQVFAGGRGVFRMQRSYFEAILSQNPS
;
A
#
# COMPACT_ATOMS: atom_id res chain seq x y z
N MET A 1 -29.81 25.52 -25.53
CA MET A 1 -28.42 26.00 -25.36
C MET A 1 -28.07 25.81 -23.89
N ALA A 2 -27.83 24.58 -23.44
CA ALA A 2 -26.59 23.81 -23.56
C ALA A 2 -25.70 24.01 -22.32
N ALA A 3 -25.72 22.98 -21.46
CA ALA A 3 -24.62 22.45 -20.68
C ALA A 3 -23.72 23.46 -19.95
N LYS A 4 -24.19 24.00 -18.82
CA LYS A 4 -23.28 24.34 -17.72
C LYS A 4 -22.95 23.09 -16.91
N SER A 5 -21.99 22.36 -17.46
CA SER A 5 -20.87 21.74 -16.76
C SER A 5 -21.20 20.76 -15.62
N LEU A 6 -21.46 19.52 -16.00
CA LEU A 6 -21.28 18.30 -15.19
C LEU A 6 -19.80 18.08 -14.75
N VAL A 7 -18.88 19.00 -15.08
CA VAL A 7 -17.43 18.87 -14.83
C VAL A 7 -17.05 19.29 -13.42
N GLU A 8 -17.84 20.14 -12.76
CA GLU A 8 -17.53 20.62 -11.40
C GLU A 8 -17.99 19.67 -10.29
N SER A 9 -18.84 18.69 -10.60
CA SER A 9 -19.31 17.67 -9.64
C SER A 9 -18.32 16.51 -9.42
N ARG A 10 -17.13 16.51 -10.04
CA ARG A 10 -16.06 15.52 -9.80
C ARG A 10 -14.90 16.03 -8.92
N ARG A 11 -15.12 17.13 -8.18
CA ARG A 11 -14.09 17.68 -7.27
C ARG A 11 -14.49 17.64 -5.80
N ALA A 12 -15.34 16.68 -5.45
CA ALA A 12 -15.67 16.32 -4.09
C ALA A 12 -15.91 14.80 -3.94
N GLU A 13 -15.22 13.98 -4.74
CA GLU A 13 -15.12 12.54 -4.43
C GLU A 13 -14.13 12.40 -3.27
N GLY A 14 -14.63 11.92 -2.13
CA GLY A 14 -13.94 11.94 -0.86
C GLY A 14 -12.49 11.50 -0.97
N LYS A 15 -11.61 12.18 -0.23
CA LYS A 15 -10.22 11.75 0.01
C LYS A 15 -10.24 10.25 0.32
N CYS A 16 -9.92 9.44 -0.69
CA CYS A 16 -9.64 8.04 -0.47
C CYS A 16 -8.20 8.03 0.03
N GLU A 17 -8.05 8.24 1.34
CA GLU A 17 -6.75 8.38 1.99
C GLU A 17 -5.87 7.21 1.56
N GLU A 18 -4.82 7.50 0.79
CA GLU A 18 -3.91 6.47 0.29
C GLU A 18 -2.92 6.10 1.39
N VAL A 19 -2.56 4.82 1.42
CA VAL A 19 -1.53 4.28 2.29
C VAL A 19 -0.34 3.93 1.41
N LEU A 20 0.80 4.54 1.74
CA LEU A 20 2.11 4.20 1.20
C LEU A 20 2.85 3.35 2.24
N ILE A 21 3.36 2.20 1.81
CA ILE A 21 4.18 1.31 2.63
C ILE A 21 5.54 1.22 1.95
N HIS A 22 6.58 1.82 2.53
CA HIS A 22 7.92 1.70 1.97
C HIS A 22 8.56 0.40 2.41
N VAL A 23 9.29 -0.21 1.47
CA VAL A 23 10.08 -1.41 1.69
C VAL A 23 11.52 -1.12 1.30
N ARG A 24 12.47 -1.52 2.15
CA ARG A 24 13.90 -1.48 1.86
C ARG A 24 14.45 -2.89 1.92
N PHE A 25 15.27 -3.24 0.94
CA PHE A 25 15.93 -4.53 0.85
C PHE A 25 17.42 -4.40 1.17
N SER A 26 17.95 -5.40 1.85
CA SER A 26 19.38 -5.62 2.02
C SER A 26 19.99 -6.18 0.73
N PRO A 27 21.32 -6.09 0.54
CA PRO A 27 21.99 -6.64 -0.64
C PRO A 27 21.80 -8.15 -0.85
N ASN A 28 21.46 -8.89 0.22
CA ASN A 28 21.12 -10.32 0.15
C ASN A 28 19.68 -10.60 -0.31
N GLY A 29 18.90 -9.57 -0.65
CA GLY A 29 17.52 -9.67 -1.13
C GLY A 29 16.45 -9.79 -0.04
N LEU A 30 16.83 -9.82 1.25
CA LEU A 30 15.88 -9.83 2.35
C LEU A 30 15.39 -8.42 2.68
N VAL A 31 14.19 -8.33 3.25
CA VAL A 31 13.63 -7.07 3.74
C VAL A 31 14.45 -6.58 4.93
N ASN A 32 15.01 -5.38 4.79
CA ASN A 32 15.71 -4.68 5.86
C ASN A 32 14.71 -3.92 6.74
N THR A 33 13.85 -3.10 6.13
CA THR A 33 12.81 -2.34 6.83
C THR A 33 11.53 -2.29 6.01
N ILE A 34 10.38 -2.32 6.68
CA ILE A 34 9.08 -2.14 6.07
C ILE A 34 8.15 -1.35 7.00
N ASP A 35 7.45 -0.37 6.44
CA ASP A 35 6.51 0.43 7.21
C ASP A 35 5.27 -0.36 7.61
N LYS A 36 4.59 0.10 8.67
CA LYS A 36 3.27 -0.41 9.08
C LYS A 36 3.21 -1.94 9.30
N CYS A 37 4.34 -2.52 9.69
CA CYS A 37 4.42 -3.92 10.10
C CYS A 37 3.72 -4.10 11.46
N PRO A 38 2.79 -5.05 11.59
CA PRO A 38 2.27 -5.45 12.90
C PRO A 38 3.40 -5.95 13.81
N GLU A 39 3.33 -5.66 15.11
CA GLU A 39 4.39 -6.00 16.08
C GLU A 39 4.68 -7.51 16.19
N LYS A 40 3.71 -8.35 15.82
CA LYS A 40 3.80 -9.82 15.90
C LYS A 40 4.44 -10.46 14.67
N LEU A 41 4.69 -9.70 13.60
CA LEU A 41 5.23 -10.21 12.35
C LEU A 41 6.65 -9.70 12.12
N SER A 42 7.48 -10.53 11.49
CA SER A 42 8.75 -10.07 10.96
C SER A 42 8.52 -9.18 9.73
N ALA A 43 9.47 -8.29 9.46
CA ALA A 43 9.44 -7.45 8.26
C ALA A 43 9.33 -8.27 6.96
N GLN A 44 9.95 -9.46 6.94
CA GLN A 44 9.94 -10.36 5.80
C GLN A 44 8.57 -11.01 5.60
N ASP A 45 7.96 -11.52 6.68
CA ASP A 45 6.64 -12.15 6.63
C ASP A 45 5.57 -11.13 6.25
N TRP A 46 5.69 -9.90 6.76
CA TRP A 46 4.79 -8.82 6.40
C TRP A 46 4.87 -8.46 4.91
N PHE A 47 6.08 -8.39 4.35
CA PHE A 47 6.26 -8.18 2.92
C PHE A 47 5.62 -9.29 2.08
N TYR A 48 5.83 -10.56 2.45
CA TYR A 48 5.21 -11.69 1.74
C TYR A 48 3.69 -11.66 1.82
N HIS A 49 3.13 -11.32 2.97
CA HIS A 49 1.69 -11.15 3.12
C HIS A 49 1.15 -10.04 2.21
N LEU A 50 1.79 -8.87 2.16
CA LEU A 50 1.40 -7.79 1.26
C LEU A 50 1.53 -8.17 -0.22
N CYS A 51 2.55 -8.94 -0.60
CA CYS A 51 2.68 -9.48 -1.95
C CYS A 51 1.54 -10.43 -2.32
N TYR A 52 1.05 -11.24 -1.38
CA TYR A 52 -0.08 -12.14 -1.61
C TYR A 52 -1.40 -11.39 -1.66
N ALA A 53 -1.64 -10.49 -0.70
CA ALA A 53 -2.89 -9.76 -0.57
C ALA A 53 -3.05 -8.69 -1.67
N ALA A 54 -1.98 -7.96 -1.99
CA ALA A 54 -2.02 -6.74 -2.80
C ALA A 54 -0.96 -6.71 -3.93
N PRO A 55 -0.81 -7.76 -4.77
CA PRO A 55 0.29 -7.87 -5.73
C PRO A 55 0.32 -6.73 -6.76
N ARG A 56 -0.85 -6.23 -7.16
CA ARG A 56 -0.99 -5.15 -8.16
C ARG A 56 -0.66 -3.76 -7.61
N HIS A 57 -0.48 -3.64 -6.29
CA HIS A 57 -0.18 -2.39 -5.62
C HIS A 57 1.31 -2.18 -5.34
N TYR A 58 2.14 -3.19 -5.66
CA TYR A 58 3.58 -3.14 -5.44
C TYR A 58 4.32 -2.53 -6.64
N GLN A 59 5.20 -1.58 -6.36
CA GLN A 59 6.10 -0.98 -7.34
C GLN A 59 7.55 -1.03 -6.83
N VAL A 60 8.45 -1.49 -7.68
CA VAL A 60 9.89 -1.56 -7.40
C VAL A 60 10.57 -0.27 -7.82
N PHE A 61 11.54 0.18 -7.02
CA PHE A 61 12.46 1.27 -7.32
C PHE A 61 13.91 0.80 -7.26
N ALA A 62 14.78 1.44 -8.04
CA ALA A 62 16.22 1.13 -8.03
C ALA A 62 16.83 1.29 -6.63
N GLY A 63 17.90 0.51 -6.35
CA GLY A 63 18.64 0.57 -5.09
C GLY A 63 17.95 -0.13 -3.91
N GLY A 64 17.26 -1.25 -4.17
CA GLY A 64 16.63 -2.06 -3.11
C GLY A 64 15.46 -1.34 -2.43
N ARG A 65 14.65 -0.60 -3.19
CA ARG A 65 13.49 0.12 -2.68
C ARG A 65 12.22 -0.43 -3.32
N GLY A 66 11.14 -0.46 -2.56
CA GLY A 66 9.81 -0.78 -3.05
C GLY A 66 8.76 0.06 -2.33
N VAL A 67 7.59 0.19 -2.95
CA VAL A 67 6.44 0.79 -2.30
C VAL A 67 5.18 -0.01 -2.61
N PHE A 68 4.31 -0.16 -1.62
CA PHE A 68 2.91 -0.47 -1.88
C PHE A 68 2.09 0.81 -1.84
N ARG A 69 1.25 1.02 -2.86
CA ARG A 69 0.30 2.13 -2.92
C ARG A 69 -1.12 1.59 -3.06
N MET A 70 -1.92 1.76 -2.02
CA MET A 70 -3.29 1.26 -1.96
C MET A 70 -4.20 2.19 -1.14
N GLN A 71 -5.52 2.02 -1.27
CA GLN A 71 -6.50 2.76 -0.47
C GLN A 71 -6.44 2.33 1.00
N ARG A 72 -6.67 3.26 1.94
CA ARG A 72 -6.67 2.95 3.38
C ARG A 72 -7.66 1.88 3.78
N SER A 73 -8.88 1.91 3.26
CA SER A 73 -9.89 0.88 3.54
C SER A 73 -9.40 -0.53 3.18
N TYR A 74 -8.70 -0.65 2.05
CA TYR A 74 -8.12 -1.92 1.61
C TYR A 74 -6.97 -2.35 2.52
N PHE A 75 -6.11 -1.42 2.93
CA PHE A 75 -5.05 -1.69 3.90
C PHE A 75 -5.59 -2.15 5.25
N GLU A 76 -6.64 -1.52 5.77
CA GLU A 76 -7.30 -1.91 7.02
C GLU A 76 -7.92 -3.30 6.93
N ALA A 77 -8.50 -3.66 5.76
CA ALA A 77 -9.00 -5.02 5.53
C ALA A 77 -7.88 -6.07 5.58
N ILE A 78 -6.69 -5.76 5.04
CA ILE A 78 -5.51 -6.65 5.11
C ILE A 78 -5.08 -6.82 6.57
N LEU A 79 -5.01 -5.74 7.35
CA LEU A 79 -4.66 -5.81 8.77
C LEU A 79 -5.66 -6.66 9.58
N SER A 80 -6.96 -6.53 9.29
CA SER A 80 -8.01 -7.30 9.97
C SER A 80 -7.98 -8.79 9.67
N GLN A 81 -7.40 -9.22 8.54
CA GLN A 81 -7.32 -10.63 8.17
C GLN A 81 -6.22 -11.38 8.94
N ASN A 82 -5.29 -10.69 9.60
CA ASN A 82 -4.15 -11.33 10.24
C ASN A 82 -3.78 -10.77 11.64
N PRO A 83 -4.68 -10.79 12.63
CA PRO A 83 -4.32 -10.62 14.03
C PRO A 83 -4.10 -12.00 14.65
N SER A 84 -2.88 -12.51 14.65
CA SER A 84 -2.51 -13.66 15.50
C SER A 84 -1.20 -13.38 16.20
#